data_AF-A0A6V7YB68-F1
#
_entry.id   AF-A0A6V7YB68-F1
#
_cell.length_a   1.000
_cell.length_b   1.000
_cell.length_c   1.000
_cell.angle_alpha   90.00
_cell.angle_beta   90.00
_cell.angle_gamma   90.00
#
_symmetry.space_group_name_H-M   'P 1'
#
loop_
_entity.id
_entity.type
_entity.pdbx_description
1 polymer ?
#
loop_
_entity_poly.entity_id
_entity_poly.type
_entity_poly.pdbx_seq_one_letter_code
_entity_poly.pdbx_strand_id
1 'polypeptide(L)'
;MGSSHIPYRESKLTRILQDSLGGKTITTIIATISPASSNFEESVNTLDYAQRAKNIKNNPEVNYELHERVFLKNTKMKLIDFVVIF
;
A
#
# COMPACT_ATOMS: atom_id res chain seq x y z
N MET A 1 18.25 20.75 1.15
CA MET A 1 17.41 19.79 1.87
C MET A 1 16.86 18.80 0.85
N GLY A 2 17.62 17.73 0.58
CA GLY A 2 17.25 16.76 -0.45
C GLY A 2 16.08 15.92 0.04
N SER A 3 14.99 15.88 -0.72
CA SER A 3 13.95 14.87 -0.54
C SER A 3 14.62 13.49 -0.61
N SER A 4 14.53 12.69 0.45
CA SER A 4 15.04 11.33 0.45
C SER A 4 14.42 10.58 -0.73
N HIS A 5 15.25 10.21 -1.71
CA HIS A 5 14.76 9.61 -2.96
C HIS A 5 14.20 8.22 -2.65
N ILE A 6 12.89 8.07 -2.74
CA ILE A 6 12.23 6.77 -2.56
C ILE A 6 12.37 5.98 -3.88
N PRO A 7 12.98 4.78 -3.86
CA PRO A 7 13.39 4.07 -5.07
C PRO A 7 12.23 3.32 -5.77
N TYR A 8 11.13 4.01 -6.09
CA TYR A 8 10.00 3.40 -6.82
C TYR A 8 10.38 2.88 -8.21
N ARG A 9 11.52 3.30 -8.77
CA ARG A 9 11.98 2.93 -10.12
C ARG A 9 12.81 1.65 -10.16
N GLU A 10 13.17 1.09 -9.00
CA GLU A 10 13.99 -0.14 -8.94
C GLU A 10 13.21 -1.38 -9.39
N SER A 11 11.87 -1.38 -9.32
CA SER A 11 11.05 -2.48 -9.81
C SER A 11 9.80 -2.00 -10.55
N LYS A 12 9.30 -2.83 -11.47
CA LYS A 12 8.02 -2.54 -12.14
C LYS A 12 6.85 -2.52 -11.16
N LEU A 13 6.89 -3.35 -10.11
CA LEU A 13 5.85 -3.43 -9.08
C LEU A 13 5.80 -2.15 -8.25
N THR A 14 6.93 -1.70 -7.72
CA THR A 14 7.02 -0.45 -6.92
C THR A 14 6.72 0.79 -7.75
N ARG A 15 6.92 0.75 -9.07
CA ARG A 15 6.53 1.83 -9.98
C ARG A 15 5.01 1.92 -10.17
N ILE A 16 4.32 0.79 -10.27
CA ILE A 16 2.86 0.75 -10.36
C ILE A 16 2.24 1.17 -9.02
N LEU A 17 2.83 0.75 -7.90
CA LEU A 17 2.37 1.06 -6.55
C LEU A 17 2.87 2.40 -6.00
N GLN A 18 3.49 3.24 -6.83
CA GLN A 18 4.06 4.52 -6.40
C GLN A 18 2.99 5.41 -5.76
N ASP A 19 1.78 5.43 -6.33
CA ASP A 19 0.66 6.21 -5.79
C ASP A 19 0.13 5.64 -4.46
N SER A 20 0.29 4.34 -4.24
CA SER A 20 -0.12 3.64 -3.02
C SER A 20 0.91 3.81 -1.87
N LEU A 21 2.18 4.02 -2.19
CA LEU A 21 3.27 4.06 -1.20
C LEU A 21 3.75 5.50 -0.93
N GLY A 22 2.84 6.41 -0.58
CA GLY A 22 3.15 7.83 -0.31
C GLY A 22 2.51 8.82 -1.27
N GLY A 23 1.59 8.37 -2.12
CA GLY A 23 0.89 9.19 -3.10
C GLY A 23 -0.56 9.52 -2.71
N LYS A 24 -1.44 9.43 -3.70
CA LYS A 24 -2.80 9.99 -3.68
C LYS A 24 -3.90 8.99 -3.37
N THR A 25 -3.58 7.74 -3.05
CA THR A 25 -4.58 6.71 -2.78
C THR A 25 -4.65 6.36 -1.30
N ILE A 26 -5.78 5.77 -0.88
CA ILE A 26 -5.85 5.11 0.42
C ILE A 26 -5.24 3.73 0.22
N THR A 27 -4.30 3.36 1.08
CA THR A 27 -3.59 2.10 0.95
C THR A 27 -3.71 1.28 2.21
N THR A 28 -4.03 0.00 2.04
CA THR A 28 -4.07 -0.98 3.12
C THR A 28 -3.09 -2.09 2.80
N ILE A 29 -2.26 -2.46 3.77
CA ILE A 29 -1.32 -3.58 3.64
C ILE A 29 -1.85 -4.76 4.44
N ILE A 30 -1.88 -5.94 3.81
CA ILE A 30 -2.21 -7.21 4.47
C ILE A 30 -0.91 -8.00 4.61
N ALA A 31 -0.50 -8.20 5.86
CA ALA A 31 0.66 -9.03 6.21
C ALA A 31 0.18 -10.45 6.52
N THR A 32 0.65 -11.43 5.75
CA THR A 32 0.30 -12.84 5.96
C THR A 32 1.44 -13.55 6.69
N ILE A 33 1.17 -14.13 7.86
CA ILE A 33 2.18 -14.82 8.67
C ILE A 33 1.80 -16.28 8.91
N SER A 34 2.81 -17.13 9.10
CA SER A 34 2.63 -18.54 9.45
C SER A 34 2.76 -18.72 10.96
N PRO A 35 1.85 -19.46 11.62
CA PRO A 35 1.97 -19.74 13.06
C PRO A 35 2.99 -20.83 13.39
N ALA A 36 3.61 -21.46 12.39
CA ALA A 36 4.59 -22.52 12.60
C ALA A 36 5.90 -21.97 13.18
N SER A 37 6.48 -22.66 14.17
CA SER A 37 7.75 -22.26 14.80
C SER A 37 8.92 -22.25 13.81
N SER A 38 8.88 -23.09 12.77
CA SER A 38 9.85 -23.09 11.66
C SER A 38 9.87 -21.78 10.87
N ASN A 39 8.80 -20.99 10.93
CA ASN A 39 8.66 -19.72 10.21
C ASN A 39 8.68 -18.51 11.15
N PHE A 40 9.17 -18.67 12.38
CA PHE A 40 9.18 -17.60 13.37
C PHE A 40 9.99 -16.39 12.89
N GLU A 41 11.21 -16.62 12.36
CA GLU A 41 12.09 -15.55 11.88
C GLU A 41 11.46 -14.76 10.72
N GLU A 42 10.92 -15.46 9.71
CA GLU A 42 10.24 -14.82 8.59
C GLU A 42 8.98 -14.05 9.04
N SER A 43 8.22 -14.61 9.98
CA SER A 43 7.03 -13.92 10.52
C SER A 43 7.40 -12.63 11.25
N VAL A 44 8.53 -12.62 11.98
CA VAL A 44 9.06 -11.41 12.61
C VAL A 44 9.49 -10.40 11.54
N ASN A 45 10.17 -10.83 10.48
CA ASN A 45 10.55 -9.95 9.37
C ASN A 45 9.32 -9.31 8.68
N THR A 46 8.28 -10.10 8.42
CA THR A 46 7.02 -9.61 7.84
C THR A 46 6.33 -8.60 8.75
N LEU A 47 6.31 -8.84 10.07
CA LEU A 47 5.74 -7.91 11.05
C LEU A 47 6.54 -6.62 11.16
N ASP A 48 7.88 -6.71 11.15
CA ASP A 48 8.75 -5.53 11.16
C ASP A 48 8.54 -4.67 9.91
N TYR A 49 8.36 -5.30 8.75
CA TYR A 49 7.99 -4.59 7.53
C TYR A 49 6.62 -3.93 7.69
N ALA A 50 5.60 -4.66 8.16
CA ALA A 50 4.26 -4.12 8.36
C ALA A 50 4.25 -2.93 9.31
N GLN A 51 5.05 -2.97 10.37
CA GLN A 51 5.22 -1.87 11.32
C GLN A 51 5.83 -0.63 10.64
N ARG A 52 6.83 -0.79 9.77
CA ARG A 52 7.39 0.32 8.99
C ARG A 52 6.38 0.88 8.00
N ALA A 53 5.69 -0.01 7.29
CA ALA A 53 4.74 0.36 6.25
C ALA A 53 3.50 1.10 6.81
N LYS A 54 3.09 0.78 8.05
CA LYS A 54 2.06 1.53 8.79
C LYS A 54 2.39 3.03 8.93
N ASN A 55 3.67 3.40 8.95
CA ASN A 55 4.09 4.80 9.10
C ASN A 55 4.14 5.57 7.77
N ILE A 56 3.86 4.92 6.64
CA ILE A 56 3.76 5.58 5.34
C ILE A 56 2.55 6.52 5.36
N LYS A 57 2.79 7.79 5.04
CA LYS A 57 1.75 8.81 4.98
C LYS A 57 1.35 9.04 3.53
N ASN A 58 0.11 8.72 3.20
CA ASN A 58 -0.50 9.08 1.93
C ASN A 58 -1.31 10.37 2.09
N ASN A 59 -1.42 11.14 1.00
CA ASN A 59 -2.28 12.31 0.93
C ASN A 59 -3.44 12.01 -0.05
N PRO A 60 -4.48 11.30 0.39
CA PRO A 60 -5.51 10.80 -0.51
C PRO A 60 -6.28 11.95 -1.16
N GLU A 61 -6.35 11.95 -2.49
CA GLU A 61 -7.09 12.94 -3.28
C GLU A 61 -8.31 12.28 -3.94
N VAL A 62 -9.43 12.99 -4.00
CA VAL A 62 -10.62 12.51 -4.70
C VAL A 62 -10.37 12.66 -6.21
N ASN A 63 -10.27 11.52 -6.90
CA ASN A 63 -10.05 11.52 -8.33
C ASN A 63 -11.38 11.62 -9.08
N TYR A 64 -11.74 12.83 -9.51
CA TYR A 64 -13.05 13.12 -10.10
C TYR A 64 -13.24 12.57 -11.53
N GLU A 65 -12.17 12.21 -12.23
CA GLU A 65 -12.21 11.84 -13.66
C GLU A 65 -12.67 10.39 -13.94
N LEU A 66 -12.77 9.53 -12.92
CA LEU A 66 -13.26 8.15 -13.06
C LEU A 66 -14.78 8.01 -12.89
N HIS A 67 -15.50 9.10 -12.61
CA HIS A 67 -16.84 9.06 -12.04
C HIS A 67 -17.98 8.64 -12.97
N GLU A 68 -17.84 8.76 -14.30
CA GLU A 68 -19.00 8.55 -15.17
C GLU A 68 -19.37 7.06 -15.36
N ARG A 69 -18.42 6.12 -15.20
CA ARG A 69 -18.68 4.68 -15.37
C ARG A 69 -18.89 3.88 -14.08
N VAL A 70 -18.57 4.42 -12.91
CA VAL A 70 -18.62 3.69 -11.62
C VAL A 70 -19.81 4.11 -10.74
N PHE A 71 -20.72 4.94 -11.25
CA PHE A 71 -21.83 5.55 -10.50
C PHE A 71 -22.91 4.59 -9.99
N LEU A 72 -22.81 3.28 -10.24
CA LEU A 72 -23.79 2.28 -9.79
C LEU A 72 -23.31 1.55 -8.52
N LYS A 73 -23.46 2.23 -7.38
CA LYS A 73 -24.04 1.72 -6.12
C LYS A 73 -23.40 2.42 -4.91
N ASN A 74 -24.28 3.06 -4.13
CA ASN A 74 -24.06 3.51 -2.77
C ASN A 74 -23.05 2.67 -1.97
N THR A 75 -21.85 3.19 -1.78
CA THR A 75 -21.03 3.14 -0.55
C THR A 75 -19.76 3.94 -0.83
N LYS A 76 -19.12 4.47 0.22
CA LYS A 76 -17.91 5.29 0.15
C LYS A 76 -16.70 4.49 -0.32
N MET A 77 -16.70 4.03 -1.57
CA MET A 77 -15.57 3.31 -2.17
C MET A 77 -14.52 4.32 -2.63
N LYS A 78 -13.80 4.87 -1.66
CA LYS A 78 -12.46 5.42 -1.92
C LYS A 78 -11.63 4.26 -2.47
N LEU A 79 -10.93 4.42 -3.59
CA LEU A 79 -10.02 3.39 -4.09
C LEU A 79 -9.05 3.03 -2.95
N ILE A 80 -9.24 1.85 -2.37
CA ILE A 80 -8.33 1.26 -1.40
C ILE A 80 -7.45 0.33 -2.21
N ASP A 81 -6.19 0.70 -2.39
CA ASP A 81 -5.21 -0.21 -2.94
C ASP A 81 -4.82 -1.19 -1.83
N PHE A 82 -5.06 -2.48 -2.07
CA PHE A 82 -4.61 -3.55 -1.17
C PHE A 82 -3.25 -4.02 -1.63
N VAL A 83 -2.23 -3.76 -0.83
CA VAL A 83 -0.88 -4.30 -1.04
C VAL A 83 -0.74 -5.53 -0.15
N VAL A 84 -0.62 -6.71 -0.76
CA VAL A 84 -0.35 -7.96 -0.03
C VAL A 84 1.16 -8.11 0.09
N ILE A 85 1.66 -8.26 1.32
CA ILE A 85 3.06 -8.55 1.60
C ILE A 85 3.13 -9.96 2.17
N PHE A 86 3.74 -10.84 1.39
CA PHE A 86 4.06 -12.22 1.75
C PHE A 86 5.33 -12.24 2.59
#